data_AF-A0A841HJL6-F1
#
_entry.id   AF-A0A841HJL6-F1
#
_cell.length_a   1.000
_cell.length_b   1.000
_cell.length_c   1.000
_cell.angle_alpha   90.00
_cell.angle_beta   90.00
_cell.angle_gamma   90.00
#
_symmetry.space_group_name_H-M   'P 1'
#
loop_
_entity.id
_entity.type
_entity.pdbx_description
1 polymer ?
#
loop_
_entity_poly.entity_id
_entity_poly.type
_entity_poly.pdbx_seq_one_letter_code
_entity_poly.pdbx_strand_id
1 'polypeptide(L)'
;MSYLALARKWRPRNFGELAGQEHVMRALTNALETGRVHHAFLFTGTRGVGKTTIARILAKSLNCETGVTATPCGKCAACKEIDEGRFVDLIEVDAASRTKVDDTRELLDNVQYAPTRGRYKVYLIDEVHMLSAHSFNALLKTLEEPPPHVKFLLATTDPQKLPVTVLSRCLQFSLKRFPPGMIMKRLTEIAQAENLDFEPDALRLVARAAEGSMRDALSLLDQVIAFGGAKLTAEDTRTMLGTLDRSQVFGIIEAVVSRDARKVLDCVAQLDERAPEYRDVLAELAAVLQKVALLQAVPDLELDEAEDIDAFRRLATTLTPEDTQLFYQTAIIGRRDLELAPDSRAGFEMVLLRMLAFGLADAGTSAASTTVPTPTSVATGSTSRSAPAATARPQKASAVATEWSAIVAALNLNGPVSQLAAHSVLIGREPGKVRLNLDAEGETFRRPALEEKLAQALSAYLGEEVKLEINTVGAASDTPARQQRAAADDRMQNARRSIDEDPNIRAMRDVFGATVQPDSVRPSE
;
A
#
# COMPACT_ATOMS: atom_id res chain seq x y z
N MET A 1 -27.00 -22.95 -19.36
CA MET A 1 -26.79 -22.83 -17.91
C MET A 1 -25.79 -21.70 -17.69
N SER A 2 -26.10 -20.70 -16.87
CA SER A 2 -25.18 -19.59 -16.61
C SER A 2 -23.91 -20.13 -15.97
N TYR A 3 -22.76 -19.98 -16.64
CA TYR A 3 -21.46 -20.31 -16.07
C TYR A 3 -21.30 -19.54 -14.75
N LEU A 4 -21.12 -20.29 -13.66
CA LEU A 4 -21.01 -19.73 -12.32
C LEU A 4 -19.54 -19.89 -11.92
N ALA A 5 -18.85 -18.77 -11.70
CA ALA A 5 -17.43 -18.77 -11.36
C ALA A 5 -17.13 -19.76 -10.22
N LEU A 6 -16.01 -20.48 -10.31
CA LEU A 6 -15.58 -21.48 -9.32
C LEU A 6 -15.52 -20.88 -7.92
N ALA A 7 -15.07 -19.62 -7.80
CA ALA A 7 -15.05 -18.87 -6.55
C ALA A 7 -16.41 -18.75 -5.86
N ARG A 8 -17.52 -18.80 -6.62
CA ARG A 8 -18.89 -18.78 -6.09
C ARG A 8 -19.47 -20.19 -5.95
N LYS A 9 -19.17 -21.10 -6.88
CA LYS A 9 -19.65 -22.49 -6.87
C LYS A 9 -19.08 -23.28 -5.68
N TRP A 10 -17.79 -23.14 -5.42
CA TRP A 10 -17.04 -23.85 -4.38
C TRP A 10 -16.92 -23.10 -3.06
N ARG A 11 -17.74 -22.05 -2.86
CA ARG A 11 -17.77 -21.32 -1.60
C ARG A 11 -18.24 -22.26 -0.48
N PRO A 12 -17.44 -22.44 0.60
CA PRO A 12 -17.82 -23.30 1.73
C PRO A 12 -19.19 -22.95 2.30
N ARG A 13 -20.00 -23.98 2.60
CA ARG A 13 -21.38 -23.81 3.12
C ARG A 13 -21.53 -24.13 4.59
N ASN A 14 -20.52 -24.76 5.18
CA ASN A 14 -20.46 -25.17 6.59
C ASN A 14 -19.04 -24.96 7.14
N PHE A 15 -18.88 -25.03 8.46
CA PHE A 15 -17.56 -24.94 9.08
C PHE A 15 -16.66 -26.15 8.74
N GLY A 16 -17.20 -27.31 8.40
CA GLY A 16 -16.40 -28.50 8.06
C GLY A 16 -15.63 -28.37 6.74
N GLU A 17 -16.14 -27.59 5.78
CA GLU A 17 -15.54 -27.35 4.46
C GLU A 17 -14.53 -26.20 4.46
N LEU A 18 -14.42 -25.46 5.57
CA LEU A 18 -13.47 -24.36 5.71
C LEU A 18 -12.07 -24.90 5.97
N ALA A 19 -11.16 -24.71 5.01
CA ALA A 19 -9.76 -25.05 5.17
C ALA A 19 -9.05 -24.05 6.12
N GLY A 20 -8.03 -24.53 6.85
CA GLY A 20 -6.95 -23.70 7.42
C GLY A 20 -7.27 -22.78 8.61
N GLN A 21 -8.53 -22.59 9.00
CA GLN A 21 -8.93 -21.64 10.05
C GLN A 21 -9.45 -22.33 11.33
N GLU A 22 -8.79 -23.41 11.75
CA GLU A 22 -9.26 -24.26 12.85
C GLU A 22 -9.50 -23.51 14.16
N HIS A 23 -8.65 -22.54 14.51
CA HIS A 23 -8.79 -21.78 15.75
C HIS A 23 -10.07 -20.95 15.78
N VAL A 24 -10.44 -20.32 14.66
CA VAL A 24 -11.69 -19.55 14.53
C VAL A 24 -12.89 -20.49 14.57
N MET A 25 -12.82 -21.60 13.85
CA MET A 25 -13.92 -22.57 13.79
C MET A 25 -14.22 -23.19 15.14
N ARG A 26 -13.21 -23.60 15.90
CA ARG A 26 -13.38 -24.14 17.26
C ARG A 26 -14.03 -23.11 18.18
N ALA A 27 -13.58 -21.86 18.14
CA ALA A 27 -14.14 -20.79 18.96
C ALA A 27 -15.62 -20.49 18.61
N LEU A 28 -15.95 -20.41 17.32
CA LEU A 28 -17.33 -20.17 16.87
C LEU A 28 -18.26 -21.36 17.17
N THR A 29 -17.79 -22.59 16.98
CA THR A 29 -18.53 -23.82 17.30
C THR A 29 -18.86 -23.85 18.79
N ASN A 30 -17.87 -23.63 19.66
CA ASN A 30 -18.07 -23.58 21.11
C ASN A 30 -19.03 -22.46 21.52
N ALA A 31 -18.94 -21.27 20.90
CA ALA A 31 -19.85 -20.17 21.21
C ALA A 31 -21.31 -20.47 20.84
N LEU A 32 -21.53 -21.20 19.74
CA LEU A 32 -22.87 -21.63 19.32
C LEU A 32 -23.42 -22.75 20.23
N GLU A 33 -22.60 -23.75 20.57
CA GLU A 33 -23.01 -24.87 21.43
C GLU A 33 -23.30 -24.45 22.87
N THR A 34 -22.50 -23.53 23.41
CA THR A 34 -22.70 -23.00 24.78
C THR A 34 -23.81 -21.94 24.85
N GLY A 35 -24.38 -21.51 23.71
CA GLY A 35 -25.35 -20.43 23.62
C GLY A 35 -24.79 -19.03 23.95
N ARG A 36 -23.46 -18.90 24.15
CA ARG A 36 -22.79 -17.64 24.48
C ARG A 36 -22.36 -16.87 23.23
N VAL A 37 -23.34 -16.53 22.39
CA VAL A 37 -23.09 -15.80 21.14
C VAL A 37 -22.96 -14.30 21.42
N HIS A 38 -21.77 -13.76 21.22
CA HIS A 38 -21.50 -12.32 21.34
C HIS A 38 -22.40 -11.49 20.41
N HIS A 39 -22.65 -10.23 20.75
CA HIS A 39 -23.50 -9.35 19.93
C HIS A 39 -22.76 -8.83 18.69
N ALA A 40 -21.44 -8.70 18.74
CA ALA A 40 -20.60 -8.25 17.64
C ALA A 40 -19.34 -9.12 17.45
N PHE A 41 -19.09 -9.54 16.21
CA PHE A 41 -17.92 -10.28 15.78
C PHE A 41 -17.12 -9.47 14.77
N LEU A 42 -15.81 -9.40 14.92
CA LEU A 42 -14.91 -8.74 13.98
C LEU A 42 -13.94 -9.75 13.36
N PHE A 43 -14.08 -9.99 12.06
CA PHE A 43 -13.19 -10.83 11.26
C PHE A 43 -12.13 -9.96 10.59
N THR A 44 -10.87 -10.20 10.94
CA THR A 44 -9.72 -9.48 10.38
C THR A 44 -8.87 -10.43 9.54
N GLY A 45 -8.22 -9.92 8.50
CA GLY A 45 -7.32 -10.72 7.65
C GLY A 45 -7.28 -10.20 6.22
N THR A 46 -6.33 -10.68 5.42
CA THR A 46 -6.16 -10.22 4.03
C THR A 46 -7.39 -10.53 3.17
N ARG A 47 -7.46 -9.94 1.98
CA ARG A 47 -8.55 -10.21 1.04
C ARG A 47 -8.58 -11.71 0.69
N GLY A 48 -9.78 -12.25 0.53
CA GLY A 48 -9.99 -13.61 0.04
C GLY A 48 -9.63 -14.77 0.98
N VAL A 49 -9.25 -14.52 2.24
CA VAL A 49 -9.02 -15.58 3.26
C VAL A 49 -10.31 -16.21 3.83
N GLY A 50 -11.49 -15.70 3.43
CA GLY A 50 -12.77 -16.28 3.83
C GLY A 50 -13.57 -15.51 4.89
N LYS A 51 -13.24 -14.24 5.19
CA LYS A 51 -13.95 -13.37 6.16
C LYS A 51 -15.48 -13.39 5.98
N THR A 52 -15.94 -12.96 4.81
CA THR A 52 -17.36 -12.90 4.45
C THR A 52 -18.01 -14.29 4.39
N THR A 53 -17.23 -15.32 4.05
CA THR A 53 -17.72 -16.72 4.01
C THR A 53 -18.02 -17.23 5.42
N ILE A 54 -17.11 -17.04 6.36
CA ILE A 54 -17.30 -17.40 7.77
C ILE A 54 -18.49 -16.63 8.36
N ALA A 55 -18.60 -15.34 8.06
CA ALA A 55 -19.71 -14.53 8.51
C ALA A 55 -21.08 -15.06 8.00
N ARG A 56 -21.17 -15.45 6.73
CA ARG A 56 -22.39 -16.07 6.18
C ARG A 56 -22.72 -17.42 6.82
N ILE A 57 -21.72 -18.27 7.06
CA ILE A 57 -21.92 -19.55 7.75
C ILE A 57 -22.40 -19.33 9.18
N LEU A 58 -21.87 -18.33 9.88
CA LEU A 58 -22.33 -17.95 11.21
C LEU A 58 -23.77 -17.42 11.18
N ALA A 59 -24.12 -16.56 10.22
CA ALA A 59 -25.49 -16.10 10.02
C ALA A 59 -26.47 -17.26 9.78
N LYS A 60 -26.06 -18.24 8.97
CA LYS A 60 -26.80 -19.47 8.70
C LYS A 60 -26.99 -20.32 9.95
N SER A 61 -25.94 -20.44 10.75
CA SER A 61 -25.93 -21.19 12.01
C SER A 61 -26.87 -20.58 13.06
N LEU A 62 -27.03 -19.25 13.05
CA LEU A 62 -27.92 -18.51 13.94
C LEU A 62 -29.40 -18.56 13.50
N ASN A 63 -29.65 -18.54 12.19
CA ASN A 63 -31.00 -18.46 11.60
C ASN A 63 -31.52 -19.79 11.03
N CYS A 64 -30.85 -20.90 11.32
CA CYS A 64 -31.33 -22.21 10.89
C CYS A 64 -32.66 -22.57 11.57
N GLU A 65 -33.59 -23.12 10.80
CA GLU A 65 -34.91 -23.53 11.31
C GLU A 65 -34.81 -24.65 12.36
N THR A 66 -33.79 -25.52 12.24
CA THR A 66 -33.51 -26.59 13.21
C THR A 66 -33.00 -26.09 14.57
N GLY A 67 -32.71 -24.78 14.70
CA GLY A 67 -32.16 -24.16 15.90
C GLY A 67 -30.75 -23.62 15.70
N VAL A 68 -30.24 -22.93 16.73
CA VAL A 68 -28.87 -22.42 16.76
C VAL A 68 -27.93 -23.61 16.88
N THR A 69 -27.16 -23.87 15.82
CA THR A 69 -26.30 -25.06 15.71
C THR A 69 -25.03 -24.71 14.95
N ALA A 70 -23.91 -25.36 15.29
CA ALA A 70 -22.66 -25.19 14.54
C ALA A 70 -22.70 -25.89 13.16
N THR A 71 -23.59 -26.85 12.97
CA THR A 71 -23.75 -27.62 11.73
C THR A 71 -25.08 -27.27 11.05
N PRO A 72 -25.15 -26.15 10.31
CA PRO A 72 -26.40 -25.74 9.66
C PRO A 72 -26.84 -26.80 8.65
N CYS A 73 -28.15 -27.09 8.59
CA CYS A 73 -28.66 -28.22 7.80
C CYS A 73 -28.50 -28.06 6.28
N GLY A 74 -28.32 -26.83 5.78
CA GLY A 74 -28.13 -26.53 4.35
C GLY A 74 -29.36 -26.77 3.46
N LYS A 75 -30.44 -27.34 3.98
CA LYS A 75 -31.66 -27.70 3.23
C LYS A 75 -32.85 -26.79 3.53
N CYS A 76 -32.85 -26.11 4.69
CA CYS A 76 -33.91 -25.22 5.12
C CYS A 76 -34.05 -23.99 4.20
N ALA A 77 -35.22 -23.33 4.22
CA ALA A 77 -35.43 -22.17 3.35
C ALA A 77 -34.51 -21.00 3.73
N ALA A 78 -34.37 -20.71 5.03
CA ALA A 78 -33.40 -19.71 5.51
C ALA A 78 -31.97 -20.05 5.06
N CYS A 79 -31.59 -21.33 5.11
CA CYS A 79 -30.26 -21.83 4.74
C CYS A 79 -29.95 -21.56 3.26
N LYS A 80 -30.91 -21.83 2.37
CA LYS A 80 -30.77 -21.62 0.93
C LYS A 80 -30.79 -20.14 0.57
N GLU A 81 -31.69 -19.37 1.18
CA GLU A 81 -31.80 -17.93 0.96
C GLU A 81 -30.53 -17.17 1.39
N ILE A 82 -29.87 -17.60 2.47
CA ILE A 82 -28.59 -17.04 2.93
C ILE A 82 -27.46 -17.35 1.94
N ASP A 83 -27.38 -18.59 1.44
CA ASP A 83 -26.37 -18.99 0.44
C ASP A 83 -26.54 -18.21 -0.87
N GLU A 84 -27.79 -17.88 -1.22
CA GLU A 84 -28.13 -17.08 -2.40
C GLU A 84 -28.01 -15.57 -2.19
N GLY A 85 -27.85 -15.11 -0.94
CA GLY A 85 -27.79 -13.69 -0.58
C GLY A 85 -29.13 -12.95 -0.66
N ARG A 86 -30.25 -13.66 -0.49
CA ARG A 86 -31.62 -13.12 -0.60
C ARG A 86 -32.39 -13.15 0.73
N PHE A 87 -31.73 -13.51 1.82
CA PHE A 87 -32.37 -13.63 3.12
C PHE A 87 -32.66 -12.25 3.72
N VAL A 88 -33.93 -11.99 4.05
CA VAL A 88 -34.43 -10.67 4.49
C VAL A 88 -33.75 -10.17 5.77
N ASP A 89 -33.50 -11.07 6.73
CA ASP A 89 -32.90 -10.71 8.01
C ASP A 89 -31.35 -10.80 8.01
N LEU A 90 -30.73 -11.00 6.84
CA LEU A 90 -29.28 -10.85 6.64
C LEU A 90 -29.03 -9.63 5.76
N ILE A 91 -28.68 -8.52 6.39
CA ILE A 91 -28.39 -7.26 5.69
C ILE A 91 -26.90 -7.21 5.42
N GLU A 92 -26.54 -7.34 4.15
CA GLU A 92 -25.16 -7.23 3.69
C GLU A 92 -24.87 -5.82 3.19
N VAL A 93 -23.88 -5.19 3.80
CA VAL A 93 -23.42 -3.85 3.48
C VAL A 93 -21.95 -3.94 3.11
N ASP A 94 -21.62 -3.65 1.86
CA ASP A 94 -20.24 -3.45 1.43
C ASP A 94 -19.90 -1.96 1.53
N ALA A 95 -19.12 -1.60 2.55
CA ALA A 95 -18.75 -0.22 2.85
C ALA A 95 -17.91 0.42 1.74
N ALA A 96 -17.20 -0.36 0.92
CA ALA A 96 -16.43 0.17 -0.21
C ALA A 96 -17.33 0.61 -1.37
N SER A 97 -18.47 -0.05 -1.58
CA SER A 97 -19.38 0.23 -2.69
C SER A 97 -20.47 1.27 -2.36
N ARG A 98 -20.90 1.35 -1.10
CA ARG A 98 -21.97 2.25 -0.63
C ARG A 98 -21.40 3.46 0.11
N THR A 99 -20.65 4.29 -0.59
CA THR A 99 -20.08 5.55 -0.06
C THR A 99 -21.09 6.69 0.02
N LYS A 100 -22.35 6.50 -0.44
CA LYS A 100 -23.42 7.46 -0.15
C LYS A 100 -23.71 7.42 1.34
N VAL A 101 -23.31 8.49 2.01
CA VAL A 101 -23.30 8.67 3.47
C VAL A 101 -24.67 8.38 4.12
N ASP A 102 -25.76 8.49 3.37
CA ASP A 102 -27.13 8.32 3.86
C ASP A 102 -27.59 6.85 3.96
N ASP A 103 -27.21 5.98 3.00
CA ASP A 103 -27.76 4.62 2.90
C ASP A 103 -27.39 3.73 4.09
N THR A 104 -26.17 3.87 4.63
CA THR A 104 -25.72 3.03 5.77
C THR A 104 -26.37 3.44 7.08
N ARG A 105 -26.66 4.73 7.26
CA ARG A 105 -27.29 5.25 8.46
C ARG A 105 -28.75 4.80 8.56
N GLU A 106 -29.51 4.93 7.47
CA GLU A 106 -30.92 4.49 7.45
C GLU A 106 -31.06 3.00 7.78
N LEU A 107 -30.11 2.17 7.31
CA LEU A 107 -30.09 0.74 7.63
C LEU A 107 -29.78 0.46 9.11
N LEU A 108 -28.94 1.29 9.74
CA LEU A 108 -28.59 1.20 11.15
C LEU A 108 -29.70 1.75 12.06
N ASP A 109 -30.44 2.77 11.64
CA ASP A 109 -31.60 3.29 12.40
C ASP A 109 -32.71 2.22 12.48
N ASN A 110 -32.83 1.38 11.45
CA ASN A 110 -33.75 0.24 11.40
C ASN A 110 -33.32 -0.98 12.25
N VAL A 111 -32.23 -0.90 13.01
CA VAL A 111 -31.72 -2.02 13.84
C VAL A 111 -32.66 -2.35 15.00
N GLN A 112 -33.40 -1.37 15.50
CA GLN A 112 -34.28 -1.56 16.67
C GLN A 112 -35.48 -2.49 16.39
N TYR A 113 -35.86 -2.65 15.12
CA TYR A 113 -36.99 -3.50 14.74
C TYR A 113 -36.66 -4.99 14.84
N ALA A 114 -37.65 -5.78 15.27
CA ALA A 114 -37.56 -7.24 15.36
C ALA A 114 -37.33 -7.89 13.98
N PRO A 115 -36.70 -9.08 13.92
CA PRO A 115 -36.53 -9.83 12.67
C PRO A 115 -37.89 -10.26 12.10
N THR A 116 -37.97 -10.35 10.77
CA THR A 116 -39.22 -10.68 10.07
C THR A 116 -39.51 -12.17 10.07
N ARG A 117 -38.47 -12.99 9.87
CA ARG A 117 -38.60 -14.45 9.69
C ARG A 117 -37.54 -15.24 10.46
N GLY A 118 -36.34 -14.68 10.61
CA GLY A 118 -35.22 -15.28 11.34
C GLY A 118 -35.36 -15.15 12.85
N ARG A 119 -34.49 -15.86 13.57
CA ARG A 119 -34.32 -15.72 15.03
C ARG A 119 -33.54 -14.45 15.37
N TYR A 120 -32.57 -14.12 14.51
CA TYR A 120 -31.69 -12.97 14.66
C TYR A 120 -31.67 -12.14 13.38
N LYS A 121 -31.63 -10.82 13.54
CA LYS A 121 -31.34 -9.85 12.49
C LYS A 121 -29.83 -9.65 12.44
N VAL A 122 -29.21 -10.12 11.36
CA VAL A 122 -27.75 -10.16 11.20
C VAL A 122 -27.32 -9.06 10.25
N TYR A 123 -26.41 -8.20 10.72
CA TYR A 123 -25.79 -7.15 9.91
C TYR A 123 -24.38 -7.58 9.54
N LEU A 124 -24.15 -7.88 8.27
CA LEU A 124 -22.84 -8.21 7.73
C LEU A 124 -22.25 -6.97 7.04
N ILE A 125 -21.26 -6.35 7.65
CA ILE A 125 -20.57 -5.18 7.11
C ILE A 125 -19.18 -5.61 6.62
N ASP A 126 -19.00 -5.65 5.31
CA ASP A 126 -17.70 -5.92 4.69
C ASP A 126 -16.91 -4.64 4.50
N GLU A 127 -15.59 -4.75 4.60
CA GLU A 127 -14.62 -3.65 4.64
C GLU A 127 -15.03 -2.49 5.56
N VAL A 128 -15.43 -2.81 6.80
CA VAL A 128 -15.97 -1.84 7.77
C VAL A 128 -15.08 -0.61 8.00
N HIS A 129 -13.77 -0.71 7.76
CA HIS A 129 -12.83 0.41 7.85
C HIS A 129 -13.07 1.52 6.81
N MET A 130 -13.86 1.26 5.76
CA MET A 130 -14.25 2.22 4.73
C MET A 130 -15.50 3.03 5.11
N LEU A 131 -16.12 2.76 6.27
CA LEU A 131 -17.26 3.54 6.74
C LEU A 131 -16.89 4.99 7.05
N SER A 132 -17.83 5.91 6.84
CA SER A 132 -17.68 7.30 7.25
C SER A 132 -17.64 7.43 8.78
N ALA A 133 -16.98 8.48 9.28
CA ALA A 133 -16.94 8.77 10.72
C ALA A 133 -18.34 8.89 11.36
N HIS A 134 -19.32 9.39 10.60
CA HIS A 134 -20.71 9.52 11.06
C HIS A 134 -21.39 8.15 11.19
N SER A 135 -21.20 7.26 10.21
CA SER A 135 -21.72 5.88 10.25
C SER A 135 -21.11 5.08 11.41
N PHE A 136 -19.83 5.30 11.74
CA PHE A 136 -19.19 4.71 12.91
C PHE A 136 -19.84 5.15 14.22
N ASN A 137 -20.17 6.43 14.37
CA ASN A 137 -20.83 6.94 15.58
C ASN A 137 -22.23 6.36 15.76
N ALA A 138 -22.97 6.14 14.67
CA ALA A 138 -24.25 5.45 14.71
C ALA A 138 -24.08 3.99 15.18
N LEU A 139 -23.10 3.28 14.63
CA LEU A 139 -22.75 1.91 15.01
C LEU A 139 -22.37 1.82 16.50
N LEU A 140 -21.60 2.78 17.03
CA LEU A 140 -21.15 2.79 18.43
C LEU A 140 -22.33 2.82 19.42
N LYS A 141 -23.35 3.64 19.17
CA LYS A 141 -24.56 3.69 20.01
C LYS A 141 -25.24 2.33 20.11
N THR A 142 -25.33 1.62 18.98
CA THR A 142 -25.97 0.31 18.92
C THR A 142 -25.07 -0.83 19.42
N LEU A 143 -23.74 -0.69 19.35
CA LEU A 143 -22.80 -1.65 19.92
C LEU A 143 -22.70 -1.55 21.44
N GLU A 144 -22.97 -0.37 22.02
CA GLU A 144 -23.03 -0.18 23.47
C GLU A 144 -24.27 -0.82 24.09
N GLU A 145 -25.43 -0.62 23.46
CA GLU A 145 -26.71 -1.18 23.92
C GLU A 145 -27.38 -1.98 22.79
N PRO A 146 -26.85 -3.18 22.47
CA PRO A 146 -27.38 -3.98 21.37
C PRO A 146 -28.72 -4.64 21.74
N PRO A 147 -29.74 -4.57 20.87
CA PRO A 147 -30.95 -5.36 21.05
C PRO A 147 -30.63 -6.87 21.03
N PRO A 148 -31.34 -7.71 21.83
CA PRO A 148 -31.01 -9.12 21.98
C PRO A 148 -31.15 -9.94 20.68
N HIS A 149 -32.01 -9.48 19.76
CA HIS A 149 -32.24 -10.10 18.46
C HIS A 149 -31.26 -9.65 17.36
N VAL A 150 -30.35 -8.72 17.64
CA VAL A 150 -29.42 -8.17 16.65
C VAL A 150 -28.03 -8.78 16.82
N LYS A 151 -27.40 -9.11 15.70
CA LYS A 151 -26.00 -9.58 15.67
C LYS A 151 -25.23 -8.85 14.58
N PHE A 152 -24.06 -8.29 14.93
CA PHE A 152 -23.15 -7.63 14.02
C PHE A 152 -21.99 -8.54 13.62
N LEU A 153 -21.77 -8.68 12.32
CA LEU A 153 -20.65 -9.40 11.73
C LEU A 153 -19.85 -8.39 10.90
N LEU A 154 -18.72 -7.95 11.44
CA LEU A 154 -17.86 -6.96 10.82
C LEU A 154 -16.68 -7.69 10.17
N ALA A 155 -16.31 -7.30 8.95
CA ALA A 155 -15.13 -7.80 8.27
C ALA A 155 -14.25 -6.63 7.82
N THR A 156 -12.92 -6.76 7.99
CA THR A 156 -11.96 -5.74 7.54
C THR A 156 -10.65 -6.38 7.07
N THR A 157 -10.03 -5.81 6.03
CA THR A 157 -8.62 -6.10 5.72
C THR A 157 -7.63 -5.37 6.63
N ASP A 158 -8.04 -4.23 7.20
CA ASP A 158 -7.18 -3.36 7.98
C ASP A 158 -7.84 -3.03 9.34
N PRO A 159 -7.46 -3.74 10.42
CA PRO A 159 -7.99 -3.46 11.75
C PRO A 159 -7.41 -2.18 12.38
N GLN A 160 -6.28 -1.66 11.89
CA GLN A 160 -5.61 -0.50 12.50
C GLN A 160 -6.36 0.81 12.20
N LYS A 161 -7.09 0.85 11.09
CA LYS A 161 -7.97 1.97 10.73
C LYS A 161 -9.24 2.05 11.58
N LEU A 162 -9.55 1.02 12.38
CA LEU A 162 -10.75 1.01 13.20
C LEU A 162 -10.50 1.71 14.54
N PRO A 163 -11.44 2.56 15.00
CA PRO A 163 -11.37 3.13 16.33
C PRO A 163 -11.31 2.05 17.41
N VAL A 164 -10.46 2.26 18.42
CA VAL A 164 -10.30 1.33 19.56
C VAL A 164 -11.63 1.10 20.30
N THR A 165 -12.54 2.07 20.27
CA THR A 165 -13.89 1.98 20.84
C THR A 165 -14.75 0.90 20.19
N VAL A 166 -14.58 0.62 18.89
CA VAL A 166 -15.27 -0.49 18.20
C VAL A 166 -14.55 -1.79 18.53
N LEU A 167 -13.22 -1.79 18.47
CA LEU A 167 -12.39 -2.98 18.74
C LEU A 167 -12.63 -3.57 20.13
N SER A 168 -12.84 -2.72 21.15
CA SER A 168 -13.10 -3.15 22.53
C SER A 168 -14.48 -3.77 22.74
N ARG A 169 -15.43 -3.51 21.86
CA ARG A 169 -16.83 -3.99 21.91
C ARG A 169 -17.08 -5.17 20.98
N CYS A 170 -16.06 -5.64 20.26
CA CYS A 170 -16.18 -6.75 19.33
C CYS A 170 -15.31 -7.93 19.75
N LEU A 171 -15.81 -9.15 19.55
CA LEU A 171 -14.98 -10.34 19.63
C LEU A 171 -14.16 -10.48 18.34
N GLN A 172 -12.83 -10.38 18.45
CA GLN A 172 -11.95 -10.33 17.29
C GLN A 172 -11.44 -11.71 16.89
N PHE A 173 -11.53 -12.02 15.60
CA PHE A 173 -11.01 -13.22 14.98
C PHE A 173 -10.06 -12.85 13.83
N SER A 174 -8.78 -13.14 14.02
CA SER A 174 -7.76 -12.96 13.00
C SER A 174 -7.62 -14.22 12.14
N LEU A 175 -7.87 -14.04 10.85
CA LEU A 175 -7.80 -15.08 9.83
C LEU A 175 -6.42 -15.03 9.16
N LYS A 176 -5.77 -16.20 9.14
CA LYS A 176 -4.41 -16.33 8.60
C LYS A 176 -4.44 -16.49 7.08
N ARG A 177 -3.36 -16.08 6.42
CA ARG A 177 -3.13 -16.41 5.01
C ARG A 177 -3.01 -17.92 4.85
N PHE A 178 -3.47 -18.43 3.71
CA PHE A 178 -3.34 -19.84 3.39
C PHE A 178 -1.91 -20.18 2.96
N PRO A 179 -1.29 -21.24 3.50
CA PRO A 179 -0.03 -21.73 2.97
C PRO A 179 -0.20 -22.22 1.52
N PRO A 180 0.80 -22.03 0.63
CA PRO A 180 0.71 -22.47 -0.76
C PRO A 180 0.35 -23.95 -0.92
N GLY A 181 0.92 -24.83 -0.09
CA GLY A 181 0.61 -26.26 -0.11
C GLY A 181 -0.85 -26.60 0.20
N MET A 182 -1.51 -25.83 1.08
CA MET A 182 -2.93 -26.00 1.38
C MET A 182 -3.81 -25.51 0.22
N ILE A 183 -3.45 -24.38 -0.41
CA ILE A 183 -4.14 -23.89 -1.61
C ILE A 183 -4.03 -24.92 -2.73
N MET A 184 -2.81 -25.43 -2.99
CA MET A 184 -2.57 -26.44 -4.01
C MET A 184 -3.42 -27.68 -3.79
N LYS A 185 -3.44 -28.24 -2.57
CA LYS A 185 -4.30 -29.40 -2.24
C LYS A 185 -5.77 -29.13 -2.58
N ARG A 186 -6.28 -27.94 -2.21
CA ARG A 186 -7.66 -27.57 -2.48
C ARG A 186 -7.96 -27.36 -3.96
N LEU A 187 -7.03 -26.77 -4.71
CA LEU A 187 -7.15 -26.61 -6.16
C LEU A 187 -7.17 -27.99 -6.86
N THR A 188 -6.34 -28.93 -6.40
CA THR A 188 -6.34 -30.31 -6.92
C THR A 188 -7.69 -31.01 -6.69
N GLU A 189 -8.26 -30.92 -5.48
CA GLU A 189 -9.60 -31.46 -5.18
C GLU A 189 -10.68 -30.88 -6.10
N ILE A 190 -10.63 -29.56 -6.33
CA ILE A 190 -11.62 -28.86 -7.17
C ILE A 190 -11.42 -29.22 -8.65
N ALA A 191 -10.18 -29.24 -9.14
CA ALA A 191 -9.88 -29.58 -10.52
C ALA A 191 -10.28 -31.03 -10.86
N GLN A 192 -10.07 -31.97 -9.94
CA GLN A 192 -10.56 -33.35 -10.05
C GLN A 192 -12.09 -33.42 -10.06
N ALA A 193 -12.76 -32.67 -9.19
CA ALA A 193 -14.23 -32.66 -9.12
C ALA A 193 -14.89 -32.03 -10.35
N GLU A 194 -14.23 -31.09 -11.02
CA GLU A 194 -14.67 -30.50 -12.28
C GLU A 194 -14.26 -31.30 -13.52
N ASN A 195 -13.56 -32.45 -13.34
CA ASN A 195 -13.00 -33.27 -14.42
C ASN A 195 -12.11 -32.49 -15.39
N LEU A 196 -11.20 -31.67 -14.85
CA LEU A 196 -10.21 -30.94 -15.64
C LEU A 196 -8.94 -31.79 -15.82
N ASP A 197 -8.36 -31.76 -17.01
CA ASP A 197 -7.02 -32.31 -17.24
C ASP A 197 -5.99 -31.25 -16.84
N PHE A 198 -5.13 -31.54 -15.86
CA PHE A 198 -4.15 -30.56 -15.36
C PHE A 198 -2.77 -31.15 -15.06
N GLU A 199 -1.76 -30.31 -15.24
CA GLU A 199 -0.40 -30.55 -14.76
C GLU A 199 -0.24 -30.05 -13.31
N PRO A 200 0.43 -30.81 -12.41
CA PRO A 200 0.66 -30.36 -11.03
C PRO A 200 1.37 -29.01 -10.92
N ASP A 201 2.28 -28.72 -11.86
CA ASP A 201 3.00 -27.45 -11.92
C ASP A 201 2.12 -26.25 -12.27
N ALA A 202 1.08 -26.44 -13.10
CA ALA A 202 0.13 -25.38 -13.41
C ALA A 202 -0.61 -24.93 -12.15
N LEU A 203 -1.15 -25.87 -11.37
CA LEU A 203 -1.84 -25.57 -10.11
C LEU A 203 -0.92 -24.92 -9.08
N ARG A 204 0.36 -25.30 -9.07
CA ARG A 204 1.38 -24.72 -8.20
C ARG A 204 1.65 -23.25 -8.53
N LEU A 205 1.74 -22.90 -9.81
CA LEU A 205 1.89 -21.51 -10.26
C LEU A 205 0.69 -20.67 -9.82
N VAL A 206 -0.54 -21.17 -10.00
CA VAL A 206 -1.77 -20.52 -9.53
C VAL A 206 -1.75 -20.33 -8.00
N ALA A 207 -1.36 -21.37 -7.25
CA ALA A 207 -1.29 -21.30 -5.78
C ALA A 207 -0.28 -20.26 -5.30
N ARG A 208 0.85 -20.10 -5.98
CA ARG A 208 1.87 -19.08 -5.68
C ARG A 208 1.37 -17.67 -6.01
N ALA A 209 0.78 -17.50 -7.20
CA ALA A 209 0.23 -16.22 -7.67
C ALA A 209 -0.94 -15.72 -6.79
N ALA A 210 -1.62 -16.61 -6.09
CA ALA A 210 -2.72 -16.26 -5.20
C ALA A 210 -2.29 -15.62 -3.86
N GLU A 211 -0.99 -15.59 -3.53
CA GLU A 211 -0.42 -14.95 -2.33
C GLU A 211 -1.13 -15.26 -0.98
N GLY A 212 -1.69 -16.46 -0.86
CA GLY A 212 -2.39 -16.89 0.35
C GLY A 212 -3.89 -16.57 0.39
N SER A 213 -4.49 -16.12 -0.72
CA SER A 213 -5.91 -15.86 -0.90
C SER A 213 -6.61 -16.99 -1.67
N MET A 214 -7.53 -17.70 -1.03
CA MET A 214 -8.27 -18.78 -1.70
C MET A 214 -9.22 -18.25 -2.79
N ARG A 215 -9.80 -17.06 -2.57
CA ARG A 215 -10.68 -16.44 -3.57
C ARG A 215 -9.93 -16.09 -4.85
N ASP A 216 -8.73 -15.54 -4.70
CA ASP A 216 -7.91 -15.15 -5.86
C ASP A 216 -7.37 -16.41 -6.55
N ALA A 217 -6.96 -17.44 -5.80
CA ALA A 217 -6.59 -18.74 -6.36
C ALA A 217 -7.68 -19.34 -7.28
N LEU A 218 -8.94 -19.33 -6.84
CA LEU A 218 -10.06 -19.83 -7.66
C LEU A 218 -10.36 -18.93 -8.86
N SER A 219 -10.20 -17.61 -8.70
CA SER A 219 -10.43 -16.65 -9.79
C SER A 219 -9.35 -16.77 -10.87
N LEU A 220 -8.10 -16.96 -10.46
CA LEU A 220 -6.97 -17.25 -11.35
C LEU A 220 -7.17 -18.60 -12.04
N LEU A 221 -7.59 -19.64 -11.32
CA LEU A 221 -7.89 -20.94 -11.93
C LEU A 221 -8.98 -20.81 -13.01
N ASP A 222 -10.07 -20.09 -12.74
CA ASP A 222 -11.12 -19.80 -13.73
C ASP A 222 -10.55 -19.11 -14.99
N GLN A 223 -9.63 -18.17 -14.81
CA GLN A 223 -8.99 -17.45 -15.92
C GLN A 223 -8.06 -18.36 -16.74
N VAL A 224 -7.28 -19.21 -16.08
CA VAL A 224 -6.40 -20.16 -16.77
C VAL A 224 -7.24 -21.21 -17.51
N ILE A 225 -8.37 -21.66 -16.96
CA ILE A 225 -9.31 -22.54 -17.67
C ILE A 225 -9.88 -21.85 -18.91
N ALA A 226 -10.27 -20.58 -18.79
CA ALA A 226 -10.77 -19.81 -19.93
C ALA A 226 -9.72 -19.62 -21.03
N PHE A 227 -8.43 -19.59 -20.67
CA PHE A 227 -7.31 -19.46 -21.61
C PHE A 227 -6.86 -20.79 -22.23
N GLY A 228 -6.56 -21.80 -21.39
CA GLY A 228 -6.03 -23.12 -21.80
C GLY A 228 -7.10 -24.13 -22.26
N GLY A 229 -8.38 -23.77 -22.17
CA GLY A 229 -9.49 -24.64 -22.58
C GLY A 229 -9.62 -25.87 -21.69
N ALA A 230 -9.50 -27.07 -22.28
CA ALA A 230 -9.73 -28.33 -21.57
C ALA A 230 -8.51 -28.86 -20.80
N LYS A 231 -7.29 -28.42 -21.15
CA LYS A 231 -6.05 -28.89 -20.55
C LYS A 231 -5.27 -27.74 -19.93
N LEU A 232 -5.02 -27.82 -18.63
CA LEU A 232 -4.21 -26.87 -17.87
C LEU A 232 -2.74 -27.26 -17.96
N THR A 233 -2.00 -26.64 -18.89
CA THR A 233 -0.55 -26.82 -19.01
C THR A 233 0.21 -25.76 -18.20
N ALA A 234 1.42 -26.09 -17.76
CA ALA A 234 2.26 -25.14 -17.03
C ALA A 234 2.66 -23.93 -17.92
N GLU A 235 2.83 -24.13 -19.22
CA GLU A 235 3.19 -23.06 -20.17
C GLU A 235 2.05 -22.06 -20.36
N ASP A 236 0.82 -22.54 -20.62
CA ASP A 236 -0.35 -21.68 -20.77
C ASP A 236 -0.64 -20.90 -19.49
N THR A 237 -0.45 -21.55 -18.33
CA THR A 237 -0.59 -20.91 -17.03
C THR A 237 0.44 -19.79 -16.83
N ARG A 238 1.70 -20.00 -17.22
CA ARG A 238 2.73 -18.95 -17.13
C ARG A 238 2.40 -17.76 -18.01
N THR A 239 2.04 -18.01 -19.26
CA THR A 239 1.64 -16.98 -20.23
C THR A 239 0.44 -16.19 -19.72
N MET A 240 -0.58 -16.87 -19.20
CA MET A 240 -1.79 -16.23 -18.70
C MET A 240 -1.54 -15.40 -17.43
N LEU A 241 -0.77 -15.93 -16.48
CA LEU A 241 -0.43 -15.22 -15.25
C LEU A 241 0.61 -14.13 -15.45
N GLY A 242 1.20 -14.00 -16.65
CA GLY A 242 2.36 -13.14 -16.90
C GLY A 242 3.58 -13.52 -16.04
N THR A 243 3.59 -14.73 -15.50
CA THR A 243 4.68 -15.17 -14.61
C THR A 243 5.88 -15.58 -15.44
N LEU A 244 7.04 -15.04 -15.06
CA LEU A 244 8.31 -15.31 -15.71
C LEU A 244 8.68 -16.78 -15.55
N ASP A 245 9.25 -17.34 -16.62
CA ASP A 245 9.90 -18.63 -16.51
C ASP A 245 11.16 -18.48 -15.66
N ARG A 246 11.24 -19.25 -14.56
CA ARG A 246 12.40 -19.24 -13.66
C ARG A 246 13.70 -19.60 -14.40
N SER A 247 13.61 -20.37 -15.49
CA SER A 247 14.75 -20.69 -16.34
C SER A 247 15.43 -19.42 -16.89
N GLN A 248 14.65 -18.40 -17.26
CA GLN A 248 15.15 -17.12 -17.77
C GLN A 248 15.81 -16.31 -16.64
N VAL A 249 15.23 -16.32 -15.44
CA VAL A 249 15.81 -15.67 -14.26
C VAL A 249 17.15 -16.30 -13.88
N PHE A 250 17.24 -17.64 -13.89
CA PHE A 250 18.50 -18.35 -13.69
C PHE A 250 19.52 -18.00 -14.77
N GLY A 251 19.12 -17.97 -16.05
CA GLY A 251 19.99 -17.58 -17.16
C GLY A 251 20.54 -16.15 -17.03
N ILE A 252 19.74 -15.20 -16.54
CA ILE A 252 20.20 -13.83 -16.26
C ILE A 252 21.24 -13.81 -15.14
N ILE A 253 20.99 -14.53 -14.03
CA ILE A 253 21.95 -14.60 -12.92
C ILE A 253 23.25 -15.26 -13.39
N GLU A 254 23.18 -16.37 -14.13
CA GLU A 254 24.36 -17.03 -14.70
C GLU A 254 25.13 -16.11 -15.66
N ALA A 255 24.44 -15.33 -16.49
CA ALA A 255 25.06 -14.35 -17.37
C ALA A 255 25.78 -13.23 -16.58
N VAL A 256 25.15 -12.71 -15.52
CA VAL A 256 25.74 -11.71 -14.62
C VAL A 256 26.96 -12.28 -13.90
N VAL A 257 26.90 -13.51 -13.40
CA VAL A 257 28.00 -14.19 -12.73
C VAL A 257 29.17 -14.43 -13.68
N SER A 258 28.90 -14.83 -14.93
CA SER A 258 29.92 -14.99 -15.96
C SER A 258 30.54 -13.68 -16.45
N ARG A 259 30.04 -12.52 -15.97
CA ARG A 259 30.41 -11.16 -16.37
C ARG A 259 30.30 -10.90 -17.88
N ASP A 260 29.40 -11.62 -18.55
CA ASP A 260 29.18 -11.50 -19.98
C ASP A 260 28.06 -10.48 -20.25
N ALA A 261 28.46 -9.21 -20.42
CA ALA A 261 27.52 -8.12 -20.70
C ALA A 261 26.70 -8.36 -21.99
N ARG A 262 27.25 -9.10 -22.97
CA ARG A 262 26.54 -9.38 -24.22
C ARG A 262 25.41 -10.38 -23.97
N LYS A 263 25.70 -11.48 -23.27
CA LYS A 263 24.66 -12.45 -22.87
C LYS A 263 23.59 -11.83 -22.00
N VAL A 264 23.95 -10.92 -21.08
CA VAL A 264 22.97 -10.21 -20.27
C VAL A 264 21.99 -9.43 -21.15
N LEU A 265 22.49 -8.64 -22.11
CA LEU A 265 21.63 -7.89 -23.03
C LEU A 265 20.80 -8.80 -23.95
N ASP A 266 21.36 -9.92 -24.41
CA ASP A 266 20.63 -10.91 -25.22
C ASP A 266 19.49 -11.55 -24.39
N CYS A 267 19.71 -11.84 -23.10
CA CYS A 267 18.66 -12.30 -22.19
C CYS A 267 17.57 -11.23 -21.96
N VAL A 268 17.94 -9.95 -21.85
CA VAL A 268 16.95 -8.85 -21.78
C VAL A 268 16.13 -8.78 -23.07
N ALA A 269 16.76 -8.91 -24.23
CA ALA A 269 16.05 -8.91 -25.52
C ALA A 269 15.06 -10.08 -25.64
N GLN A 270 15.42 -11.28 -25.17
CA GLN A 270 14.52 -12.44 -25.13
C GLN A 270 13.37 -12.26 -24.13
N LEU A 271 13.60 -11.54 -23.03
CA LEU A 271 12.53 -11.17 -22.11
C LEU A 271 11.53 -10.23 -22.80
N ASP A 272 12.01 -9.21 -23.51
CA ASP A 272 11.16 -8.20 -24.17
C ASP A 272 10.17 -8.79 -25.18
N GLU A 273 10.52 -9.89 -25.85
CA GLU A 273 9.61 -10.58 -26.78
C GLU A 273 8.28 -11.00 -26.11
N ARG A 274 8.28 -11.17 -24.79
CA ARG A 274 7.11 -11.55 -23.97
C ARG A 274 6.49 -10.39 -23.19
N ALA A 275 7.00 -9.17 -23.37
CA ALA A 275 6.58 -7.95 -22.68
C ALA A 275 6.38 -8.10 -21.14
N PRO A 276 7.40 -8.54 -20.38
CA PRO A 276 7.28 -8.75 -18.95
C PRO A 276 7.26 -7.44 -18.17
N GLU A 277 6.64 -7.46 -16.99
CA GLU A 277 6.85 -6.40 -16.00
C GLU A 277 8.24 -6.56 -15.37
N TYR A 278 9.20 -5.69 -15.72
CA TYR A 278 10.58 -5.75 -15.17
C TYR A 278 10.64 -5.64 -13.64
N ARG A 279 9.63 -5.03 -13.03
CA ARG A 279 9.47 -4.98 -11.58
C ARG A 279 9.36 -6.39 -10.98
N ASP A 280 8.63 -7.27 -11.65
CA ASP A 280 8.43 -8.66 -11.24
C ASP A 280 9.66 -9.51 -11.57
N VAL A 281 10.36 -9.20 -12.68
CA VAL A 281 11.67 -9.81 -12.98
C VAL A 281 12.66 -9.54 -11.84
N LEU A 282 12.74 -8.29 -11.38
CA LEU A 282 13.59 -7.92 -10.24
C LEU A 282 13.14 -8.58 -8.93
N ALA A 283 11.83 -8.76 -8.73
CA ALA A 283 11.29 -9.45 -7.57
C ALA A 283 11.66 -10.94 -7.56
N GLU A 284 11.55 -11.63 -8.70
CA GLU A 284 11.96 -13.04 -8.83
C GLU A 284 13.49 -13.20 -8.75
N LEU A 285 14.28 -12.29 -9.34
CA LEU A 285 15.74 -12.25 -9.16
C LEU A 285 16.11 -12.17 -7.67
N ALA A 286 15.48 -11.24 -6.93
CA ALA A 286 15.71 -11.09 -5.50
C ALA A 286 15.28 -12.36 -4.71
N ALA A 287 14.15 -12.98 -5.07
CA ALA A 287 13.69 -14.21 -4.43
C ALA A 287 14.65 -15.39 -4.68
N VAL A 288 15.20 -15.51 -5.89
CA VAL A 288 16.19 -16.54 -6.22
C VAL A 288 17.48 -16.32 -5.43
N LEU A 289 18.02 -15.09 -5.42
CA LEU A 289 19.24 -14.74 -4.69
C LEU A 289 19.08 -14.94 -3.18
N GLN A 290 17.91 -14.65 -2.62
CA GLN A 290 17.61 -14.90 -1.20
C GLN A 290 17.68 -16.40 -0.85
N LYS A 291 17.17 -17.28 -1.70
CA LYS A 291 17.28 -18.74 -1.50
C LYS A 291 18.69 -19.26 -1.67
N VAL A 292 19.43 -18.72 -2.64
CA VAL A 292 20.86 -19.03 -2.81
C VAL A 292 21.65 -18.66 -1.55
N ALA A 293 21.40 -17.46 -0.99
CA ALA A 293 22.03 -17.02 0.26
C ALA A 293 21.66 -17.94 1.45
N LEU A 294 20.41 -18.41 1.52
CA LEU A 294 19.98 -19.36 2.54
C LEU A 294 20.71 -20.70 2.42
N LEU A 295 20.85 -21.25 1.22
CA LEU A 295 21.60 -22.49 0.98
C LEU A 295 23.10 -22.35 1.28
N GLN A 296 23.68 -21.17 1.03
CA GLN A 296 25.07 -20.90 1.39
C GLN A 296 25.27 -20.83 2.92
N ALA A 297 24.31 -20.27 3.66
CA ALA A 297 24.36 -20.16 5.12
C ALA A 297 24.00 -21.49 5.83
N VAL A 298 23.05 -22.23 5.26
CA VAL A 298 22.55 -23.51 5.79
C VAL A 298 22.51 -24.54 4.65
N PRO A 299 23.60 -25.27 4.42
CA PRO A 299 23.70 -26.26 3.33
C PRO A 299 22.69 -27.41 3.43
N ASP A 300 22.25 -27.74 4.66
CA ASP A 300 21.30 -28.81 4.96
C ASP A 300 19.82 -28.36 4.87
N LEU A 301 19.55 -27.15 4.36
CA LEU A 301 18.18 -26.65 4.23
C LEU A 301 17.41 -27.45 3.17
N GLU A 302 16.37 -28.15 3.60
CA GLU A 302 15.40 -28.76 2.70
C GLU A 302 14.54 -27.65 2.07
N LEU A 303 14.80 -27.36 0.80
CA LEU A 303 13.89 -26.55 -0.02
C LEU A 303 12.68 -27.42 -0.41
N ASP A 304 11.52 -26.78 -0.60
CA ASP A 304 10.31 -27.47 -1.04
C ASP A 304 10.59 -28.31 -2.31
N GLU A 305 10.05 -29.54 -2.36
CA GLU A 305 10.27 -30.54 -3.43
C GLU A 305 9.96 -30.05 -4.86
N ALA A 306 9.29 -28.91 -5.00
CA ALA A 306 8.89 -28.33 -6.27
C ALA A 306 9.89 -27.29 -6.83
N GLU A 307 11.00 -27.03 -6.14
CA GLU A 307 12.00 -26.07 -6.59
C GLU A 307 13.07 -26.75 -7.46
N ASP A 308 13.64 -26.04 -8.44
CA ASP A 308 14.76 -26.55 -9.25
C ASP A 308 16.03 -26.63 -8.38
N ILE A 309 16.04 -27.56 -7.42
CA ILE A 309 17.05 -27.69 -6.36
C ILE A 309 18.46 -27.75 -6.96
N ASP A 310 18.62 -28.42 -8.11
CA ASP A 310 19.90 -28.50 -8.80
C ASP A 310 20.37 -27.15 -9.33
N ALA A 311 19.47 -26.30 -9.86
CA ALA A 311 19.82 -24.96 -10.32
C ALA A 311 20.21 -24.05 -9.14
N PHE A 312 19.45 -24.11 -8.05
CA PHE A 312 19.77 -23.37 -6.82
C PHE A 312 21.11 -23.79 -6.22
N ARG A 313 21.40 -25.09 -6.16
CA ARG A 313 22.69 -25.61 -5.68
C ARG A 313 23.85 -25.18 -6.58
N ARG A 314 23.70 -25.24 -7.91
CA ARG A 314 24.72 -24.76 -8.86
C ARG A 314 25.04 -23.27 -8.65
N LEU A 315 24.01 -22.45 -8.48
CA LEU A 315 24.19 -21.03 -8.19
C LEU A 315 24.86 -20.79 -6.83
N ALA A 316 24.46 -21.53 -5.79
CA ALA A 316 25.06 -21.43 -4.46
C ALA A 316 26.55 -21.79 -4.45
N THR A 317 26.99 -22.73 -5.30
CA THR A 317 28.41 -23.08 -5.46
C THR A 317 29.20 -22.10 -6.31
N THR A 318 28.54 -21.37 -7.23
CA THR A 318 29.23 -20.48 -8.19
C THR A 318 29.34 -19.06 -7.66
N LEU A 319 28.32 -18.57 -6.95
CA LEU A 319 28.30 -17.24 -6.35
C LEU A 319 29.06 -17.22 -5.02
N THR A 320 29.77 -16.13 -4.74
CA THR A 320 30.27 -15.85 -3.39
C THR A 320 29.13 -15.35 -2.49
N PRO A 321 29.21 -15.53 -1.16
CA PRO A 321 28.22 -14.95 -0.23
C PRO A 321 28.16 -13.42 -0.34
N GLU A 322 29.30 -12.74 -0.54
CA GLU A 322 29.35 -11.29 -0.73
C GLU A 322 28.63 -10.84 -1.99
N ASP A 323 28.90 -11.49 -3.13
CA ASP A 323 28.23 -11.19 -4.40
C ASP A 323 26.73 -11.44 -4.32
N THR A 324 26.33 -12.52 -3.66
CA THR A 324 24.91 -12.86 -3.48
C THR A 324 24.16 -11.76 -2.72
N GLN A 325 24.75 -11.25 -1.63
CA GLN A 325 24.18 -10.13 -0.87
C GLN A 325 24.15 -8.83 -1.67
N LEU A 326 25.22 -8.53 -2.40
CA LEU A 326 25.32 -7.33 -3.22
C LEU A 326 24.28 -7.35 -4.36
N PHE A 327 24.15 -8.46 -5.08
CA PHE A 327 23.17 -8.60 -6.16
C PHE A 327 21.75 -8.56 -5.60
N TYR A 328 21.49 -9.19 -4.45
CA TYR A 328 20.20 -9.11 -3.78
C TYR A 328 19.84 -7.65 -3.44
N GLN A 329 20.77 -6.91 -2.82
CA GLN A 329 20.56 -5.50 -2.49
C GLN A 329 20.35 -4.65 -3.75
N THR A 330 21.14 -4.88 -4.80
CA THR A 330 21.04 -4.17 -6.08
C THR A 330 19.68 -4.41 -6.75
N ALA A 331 19.15 -5.64 -6.68
CA ALA A 331 17.82 -5.96 -7.19
C ALA A 331 16.71 -5.23 -6.40
N ILE A 332 16.80 -5.21 -5.07
CA ILE A 332 15.81 -4.53 -4.22
C ILE A 332 15.81 -3.01 -4.43
N ILE A 333 16.99 -2.39 -4.46
CA ILE A 333 17.12 -0.94 -4.74
C ILE A 333 16.63 -0.64 -6.15
N GLY A 334 17.04 -1.46 -7.13
CA GLY A 334 16.57 -1.36 -8.50
C GLY A 334 15.06 -1.40 -8.62
N ARG A 335 14.37 -2.26 -7.86
CA ARG A 335 12.90 -2.37 -7.86
C ARG A 335 12.22 -1.10 -7.35
N ARG A 336 12.82 -0.42 -6.36
CA ARG A 336 12.31 0.86 -5.83
C ARG A 336 12.54 1.99 -6.82
N ASP A 337 13.72 2.03 -7.45
CA ASP A 337 14.14 3.13 -8.30
C ASP A 337 13.66 2.97 -9.76
N LEU A 338 13.07 1.83 -10.12
CA LEU A 338 12.60 1.52 -11.48
C LEU A 338 11.60 2.55 -12.02
N GLU A 339 10.69 3.04 -11.17
CA GLU A 339 9.68 4.05 -11.53
C GLU A 339 10.27 5.45 -11.77
N LEU A 340 11.53 5.67 -11.36
CA LEU A 340 12.25 6.93 -11.59
C LEU A 340 13.05 6.92 -12.90
N ALA A 341 13.19 5.76 -13.53
CA ALA A 341 13.92 5.63 -14.79
C ALA A 341 13.13 6.23 -15.96
N PRO A 342 13.80 6.73 -17.01
CA PRO A 342 13.13 7.26 -18.21
C PRO A 342 12.23 6.24 -18.92
N ASP A 343 12.62 4.97 -18.84
CA ASP A 343 11.89 3.82 -19.36
C ASP A 343 12.16 2.61 -18.45
N SER A 344 11.18 1.73 -18.26
CA SER A 344 11.30 0.56 -17.38
C SER A 344 12.39 -0.41 -17.84
N ARG A 345 12.58 -0.58 -19.15
CA ARG A 345 13.66 -1.38 -19.72
C ARG A 345 15.02 -0.77 -19.42
N ALA A 346 15.17 0.53 -19.67
CA ALA A 346 16.42 1.24 -19.42
C ALA A 346 16.81 1.20 -17.93
N GLY A 347 15.82 1.33 -17.05
CA GLY A 347 16.02 1.14 -15.61
C GLY A 347 16.50 -0.26 -15.26
N PHE A 348 15.90 -1.30 -15.86
CA PHE A 348 16.29 -2.69 -15.66
C PHE A 348 17.71 -2.98 -16.19
N GLU A 349 18.04 -2.53 -17.40
CA GLU A 349 19.39 -2.65 -17.98
C GLU A 349 20.44 -1.98 -17.08
N MET A 350 20.15 -0.79 -16.55
CA MET A 350 21.06 -0.11 -15.61
C MET A 350 21.24 -0.87 -14.30
N VAL A 351 20.22 -1.57 -13.80
CA VAL A 351 20.33 -2.41 -12.61
C VAL A 351 21.23 -3.63 -12.88
N LEU A 352 21.06 -4.31 -14.01
CA LEU A 352 21.92 -5.44 -14.39
C LEU A 352 23.36 -5.00 -14.67
N LEU A 353 23.55 -3.85 -15.32
CA LEU A 353 24.88 -3.25 -15.52
C LEU A 353 25.56 -2.88 -14.19
N ARG A 354 24.79 -2.42 -13.20
CA ARG A 354 25.33 -2.20 -11.84
C ARG A 354 25.77 -3.52 -11.20
N MET A 355 25.00 -4.60 -11.33
CA MET A 355 25.41 -5.91 -10.82
C MET A 355 26.71 -6.38 -11.49
N LEU A 356 26.85 -6.20 -12.80
CA LEU A 356 28.08 -6.51 -13.53
C LEU A 356 29.27 -5.65 -13.07
N ALA A 357 29.05 -4.36 -12.83
CA ALA A 357 30.10 -3.40 -12.47
C ALA A 357 30.60 -3.56 -11.03
N PHE A 358 29.72 -3.96 -10.11
CA PHE A 358 30.04 -4.04 -8.68
C PHE A 358 30.38 -5.45 -8.17
N GLY A 359 30.40 -6.48 -9.03
CA GLY A 359 30.78 -7.85 -8.64
C GLY A 359 32.13 -7.90 -7.91
N LEU A 360 32.12 -8.38 -6.67
CA LEU A 360 33.24 -8.46 -5.75
C LEU A 360 33.99 -9.80 -5.93
N ALA A 361 34.73 -9.96 -7.03
CA ALA A 361 35.78 -10.99 -7.17
C ALA A 361 36.75 -10.64 -8.32
N ASP A 362 38.07 -10.70 -8.27
CA ASP A 362 39.03 -11.18 -7.28
C ASP A 362 39.84 -10.03 -6.66
N ALA A 363 40.20 -10.18 -5.39
CA ALA A 363 41.32 -9.47 -4.75
C ALA A 363 42.69 -9.93 -5.32
N GLY A 364 42.79 -10.11 -6.64
CA GLY A 364 43.83 -10.91 -7.26
C GLY A 364 44.12 -10.61 -8.72
N THR A 365 43.80 -9.43 -9.26
CA THR A 365 44.52 -8.87 -10.44
C THR A 365 44.09 -7.44 -10.73
N SER A 366 44.76 -6.47 -10.10
CA SER A 366 45.26 -5.29 -10.81
C SER A 366 46.22 -4.54 -9.89
N ALA A 367 47.48 -5.01 -9.89
CA ALA A 367 48.60 -4.13 -9.65
C ALA A 367 48.72 -3.18 -10.85
N ALA A 368 47.86 -2.16 -10.89
CA ALA A 368 48.05 -0.99 -11.74
C ALA A 368 48.47 0.16 -10.81
N SER A 369 49.79 0.31 -10.73
CA SER A 369 50.53 1.38 -10.09
C SER A 369 49.86 2.73 -10.35
N THR A 370 49.21 3.29 -9.34
CA THR A 370 48.90 4.72 -9.31
C THR A 370 49.59 5.29 -8.08
N THR A 371 50.77 5.85 -8.31
CA THR A 371 51.54 6.61 -7.34
C THR A 371 50.70 7.75 -6.80
N VAL A 372 50.46 7.73 -5.50
CA VAL A 372 49.87 8.84 -4.74
C VAL A 372 50.92 9.96 -4.63
N PRO A 373 50.63 11.21 -5.03
CA PRO A 373 51.30 12.34 -4.44
C PRO A 373 50.42 12.89 -3.31
N THR A 374 51.05 12.98 -2.14
CA THR A 374 50.59 13.63 -0.91
C THR A 374 50.09 15.06 -1.17
N PRO A 375 48.93 15.48 -0.66
CA PRO A 375 48.58 16.89 -0.63
C PRO A 375 49.09 17.53 0.67
N THR A 376 50.04 18.46 0.52
CA THR A 376 50.50 19.37 1.55
C THR A 376 49.48 20.50 1.72
N SER A 377 49.05 20.70 2.97
CA SER A 377 48.28 21.85 3.46
C SER A 377 48.97 23.18 3.16
N VAL A 378 48.24 24.18 2.63
CA VAL A 378 48.40 25.60 3.02
C VAL A 378 47.06 26.35 2.86
N ALA A 379 46.85 27.25 3.82
CA ALA A 379 45.69 28.05 4.13
C ALA A 379 45.31 29.17 3.13
N THR A 380 44.02 29.50 3.24
CA THR A 380 43.25 30.74 3.02
C THR A 380 43.99 32.06 2.70
N GLY A 381 43.36 32.89 1.86
CA GLY A 381 43.47 34.36 2.00
C GLY A 381 43.10 35.24 0.80
N SER A 382 41.82 35.57 0.68
CA SER A 382 41.19 36.83 0.19
C SER A 382 41.63 37.51 -1.12
N THR A 383 40.65 37.97 -1.91
CA THR A 383 40.70 39.34 -2.48
C THR A 383 39.30 39.88 -2.78
N SER A 384 39.08 41.09 -2.28
CA SER A 384 37.88 41.93 -2.40
C SER A 384 37.90 42.82 -3.65
N ARG A 385 36.71 43.24 -4.12
CA ARG A 385 36.26 44.65 -4.39
C ARG A 385 35.37 44.73 -5.62
N SER A 386 34.19 45.34 -5.50
CA SER A 386 33.98 46.78 -5.74
C SER A 386 32.48 47.16 -5.65
N ALA A 387 32.25 48.41 -5.23
CA ALA A 387 31.01 49.11 -4.84
C ALA A 387 30.34 49.82 -6.07
N PRO A 388 29.43 50.84 -5.99
CA PRO A 388 28.77 51.51 -4.84
C PRO A 388 27.29 52.03 -5.02
N ALA A 389 26.72 52.57 -3.91
CA ALA A 389 25.84 53.77 -3.75
C ALA A 389 24.48 53.92 -4.52
N ALA A 390 23.39 54.53 -4.06
CA ALA A 390 23.00 55.25 -2.84
C ALA A 390 21.47 55.61 -2.84
N THR A 391 20.93 55.86 -1.63
CA THR A 391 19.81 56.75 -1.20
C THR A 391 18.35 56.50 -1.63
N ALA A 392 17.48 56.18 -0.65
CA ALA A 392 16.42 57.07 -0.10
C ALA A 392 15.59 56.38 1.01
N ARG A 393 15.19 57.14 2.04
CA ARG A 393 14.21 56.82 3.10
C ARG A 393 12.94 57.69 2.85
N PRO A 394 11.80 57.55 3.56
CA PRO A 394 11.21 56.41 4.27
C PRO A 394 9.68 56.23 3.97
N GLN A 395 9.11 55.02 4.13
CA GLN A 395 7.65 54.88 4.41
C GLN A 395 7.38 53.66 5.30
N LYS A 396 6.65 53.93 6.39
CA LYS A 396 6.41 53.07 7.55
C LYS A 396 5.22 52.11 7.32
N ALA A 397 5.31 50.94 7.96
CA ALA A 397 4.23 50.02 8.32
C ALA A 397 3.88 48.81 7.43
N SER A 398 4.56 48.54 6.30
CA SER A 398 4.46 47.24 5.58
C SER A 398 5.78 46.47 5.40
N ALA A 399 6.88 46.99 5.96
CA ALA A 399 8.23 46.49 5.68
C ALA A 399 8.65 45.25 6.51
N VAL A 400 8.09 45.05 7.70
CA VAL A 400 8.58 44.03 8.65
C VAL A 400 8.22 42.59 8.23
N ALA A 401 7.06 42.40 7.59
CA ALA A 401 6.65 41.08 7.06
C ALA A 401 7.47 40.66 5.82
N THR A 402 7.86 41.63 5.00
CA THR A 402 8.63 41.39 3.77
C THR A 402 10.09 41.05 4.08
N GLU A 403 10.69 41.69 5.10
CA GLU A 403 12.07 41.39 5.56
C GLU A 403 12.22 39.96 6.07
N TRP A 404 11.25 39.42 6.81
CA TRP A 404 11.34 38.07 7.34
C TRP A 404 11.30 37.00 6.26
N SER A 405 10.43 37.14 5.25
CA SER A 405 10.35 36.20 4.12
C SER A 405 11.65 36.12 3.31
N ALA A 406 12.32 37.26 3.12
CA ALA A 406 13.62 37.33 2.45
C ALA A 406 14.75 36.72 3.31
N ILE A 407 14.71 36.90 4.63
CA ILE A 407 15.65 36.29 5.57
C ILE A 407 15.49 34.75 5.57
N VAL A 408 14.25 34.24 5.60
CA VAL A 408 13.99 32.78 5.53
C VAL A 408 14.49 32.18 4.21
N ALA A 409 14.30 32.88 3.09
CA ALA A 409 14.84 32.46 1.80
C ALA A 409 16.39 32.47 1.77
N ALA A 410 17.03 33.45 2.42
CA ALA A 410 18.49 33.55 2.50
C ALA A 410 19.13 32.53 3.46
N LEU A 411 18.39 32.05 4.47
CA LEU A 411 18.85 31.07 5.44
C LEU A 411 18.96 29.64 4.87
N ASN A 412 18.42 29.38 3.67
CA ASN A 412 18.50 28.11 2.94
C ASN A 412 18.20 26.87 3.84
N LEU A 413 17.16 26.98 4.66
CA LEU A 413 16.81 26.00 5.69
C LEU A 413 16.13 24.76 5.07
N ASN A 414 16.57 23.56 5.46
CA ASN A 414 16.02 22.30 4.98
C ASN A 414 15.10 21.62 6.02
N GLY A 415 14.00 21.03 5.56
CA GLY A 415 13.13 20.17 6.37
C GLY A 415 12.26 20.90 7.41
N PRO A 416 12.00 20.31 8.59
CA PRO A 416 11.00 20.81 9.55
C PRO A 416 11.35 22.17 10.19
N VAL A 417 12.62 22.61 10.13
CA VAL A 417 13.05 23.95 10.59
C VAL A 417 12.55 25.04 9.63
N SER A 418 12.48 24.74 8.33
CA SER A 418 11.94 25.65 7.31
C SER A 418 10.44 25.87 7.48
N GLN A 419 9.70 24.82 7.84
CA GLN A 419 8.27 24.93 8.16
C GLN A 419 8.03 25.79 9.40
N LEU A 420 8.84 25.62 10.46
CA LEU A 420 8.74 26.47 11.65
C LEU A 420 9.07 27.94 11.36
N ALA A 421 10.05 28.21 10.48
CA ALA A 421 10.39 29.55 10.04
C ALA A 421 9.28 30.18 9.15
N ALA A 422 8.69 29.41 8.23
CA ALA A 422 7.64 29.85 7.32
C ALA A 422 6.30 30.17 8.02
N HIS A 423 6.04 29.51 9.15
CA HIS A 423 4.88 29.74 10.03
C HIS A 423 5.17 30.75 11.16
N SER A 424 6.30 31.46 11.09
CA SER A 424 6.68 32.49 12.05
C SER A 424 6.71 33.88 11.42
N VAL A 425 6.40 34.91 12.21
CA VAL A 425 6.47 36.32 11.81
C VAL A 425 7.35 37.07 12.79
N LEU A 426 8.30 37.85 12.26
CA LEU A 426 9.17 38.70 13.06
C LEU A 426 8.39 39.92 13.59
N ILE A 427 8.34 40.07 14.92
CA ILE A 427 7.64 41.18 15.58
C ILE A 427 8.63 42.28 15.97
N GLY A 428 9.86 41.91 16.31
CA GLY A 428 10.89 42.85 16.74
C GLY A 428 12.25 42.20 16.95
N ARG A 429 13.29 43.01 16.74
CA ARG A 429 14.70 42.65 16.96
C ARG A 429 15.34 43.65 17.90
N GLU A 430 15.89 43.15 19.00
CA GLU A 430 16.78 43.87 19.91
C GLU A 430 18.20 43.27 19.78
N PRO A 431 19.28 43.97 20.18
CA PRO A 431 20.63 43.40 20.18
C PRO A 431 20.67 42.13 21.02
N GLY A 432 21.00 40.99 20.42
CA GLY A 432 21.03 39.67 21.07
C GLY A 432 19.67 38.98 21.33
N LYS A 433 18.53 39.56 20.90
CA LYS A 433 17.20 38.96 21.11
C LYS A 433 16.25 39.15 19.91
N VAL A 434 15.65 38.06 19.45
CA VAL A 434 14.68 38.07 18.33
C VAL A 434 13.33 37.54 18.81
N ARG A 435 12.27 38.33 18.63
CA ARG A 435 10.90 37.96 18.99
C ARG A 435 10.11 37.53 17.76
N LEU A 436 9.65 36.27 17.76
CA LEU A 436 8.85 35.69 16.69
C LEU A 436 7.44 35.36 17.21
N ASN A 437 6.42 35.61 16.38
CA ASN A 437 5.08 35.10 16.60
C ASN A 437 4.87 33.86 15.75
N LEU A 438 4.33 32.80 16.33
CA LEU A 438 3.91 31.60 15.62
C LEU A 438 2.38 31.61 15.41
N ASP A 439 1.96 31.16 14.23
CA ASP A 439 0.55 30.85 13.98
C ASP A 439 0.13 29.51 14.64
N ALA A 440 -1.19 29.25 14.70
CA ALA A 440 -1.76 28.07 15.37
C ALA A 440 -1.37 26.74 14.68
N GLU A 441 -1.03 26.77 13.38
CA GLU A 441 -0.57 25.58 12.64
C GLU A 441 0.90 25.27 12.94
N GLY A 442 1.73 26.31 13.11
CA GLY A 442 3.13 26.25 13.49
C GLY A 442 3.38 25.73 14.91
N GLU A 443 2.41 25.87 15.82
CA GLU A 443 2.51 25.40 17.21
C GLU A 443 2.75 23.89 17.30
N THR A 444 2.18 23.12 16.36
CA THR A 444 2.37 21.66 16.24
C THR A 444 3.83 21.28 15.94
N PHE A 445 4.60 22.19 15.33
CA PHE A 445 6.00 21.99 14.97
C PHE A 445 6.97 22.52 16.01
N ARG A 446 6.47 23.17 17.09
CA ARG A 446 7.30 23.73 18.16
C ARG A 446 7.97 22.62 18.96
N ARG A 447 9.30 22.47 18.80
CA ARG A 447 10.14 21.59 19.62
C ARG A 447 11.39 22.35 20.06
N PRO A 448 11.87 22.21 21.32
CA PRO A 448 13.04 22.93 21.81
C PRO A 448 14.28 22.74 20.93
N ALA A 449 14.48 21.54 20.37
CA ALA A 449 15.58 21.23 19.46
C ALA A 449 15.51 21.92 18.09
N LEU A 450 14.31 22.32 17.64
CA LEU A 450 14.11 23.06 16.39
C LEU A 450 14.26 24.58 16.61
N GLU A 451 13.86 25.07 17.78
CA GLU A 451 14.09 26.46 18.20
C GLU A 451 15.59 26.75 18.31
N GLU A 452 16.37 25.84 18.90
CA GLU A 452 17.81 26.00 19.04
C GLU A 452 18.53 26.00 17.68
N LYS A 453 18.11 25.12 16.76
CA LYS A 453 18.64 25.09 15.38
C LYS A 453 18.28 26.35 14.60
N LEU A 454 17.07 26.88 14.79
CA LEU A 454 16.67 28.14 14.17
C LEU A 454 17.45 29.33 14.77
N ALA A 455 17.71 29.34 16.08
CA ALA A 455 18.54 30.33 16.74
C ALA A 455 19.99 30.30 16.24
N GLN A 456 20.55 29.09 16.06
CA GLN A 456 21.89 28.89 15.51
C GLN A 456 21.98 29.39 14.05
N ALA A 457 20.98 29.08 13.21
CA ALA A 457 20.94 29.56 11.83
C ALA A 457 20.82 31.09 11.76
N LEU A 458 20.00 31.69 12.63
CA LEU A 458 19.87 33.14 12.74
C LEU A 458 21.14 33.80 13.28
N SER A 459 21.80 33.21 14.27
CA SER A 459 23.05 33.72 14.82
C SER A 459 24.17 33.69 13.78
N ALA A 460 24.23 32.63 12.96
CA ALA A 460 25.17 32.52 11.85
C ALA A 460 24.91 33.57 10.75
N TYR A 461 23.64 33.89 10.48
CA TYR A 461 23.27 34.90 9.49
C TYR A 461 23.46 36.34 10.01
N LEU A 462 23.25 36.58 11.30
CA LEU A 462 23.27 37.92 11.92
C LEU A 462 24.64 38.28 12.52
N GLY A 463 25.55 37.31 12.65
CA GLY A 463 26.90 37.52 13.18
C GLY A 463 26.97 37.80 14.69
N GLU A 464 25.87 37.59 15.42
CA GLU A 464 25.73 37.83 16.85
C GLU A 464 24.98 36.65 17.48
N GLU A 465 25.20 36.36 18.77
CA GLU A 465 24.49 35.31 19.49
C GLU A 465 23.05 35.74 19.80
N VAL A 466 22.07 35.09 19.18
CA VAL A 466 20.65 35.48 19.26
C VAL A 466 19.87 34.52 20.15
N LYS A 467 19.18 35.07 21.16
CA LYS A 467 18.14 34.33 21.90
C LYS A 467 16.77 34.52 21.24
N LEU A 468 16.11 33.41 20.91
CA LEU A 468 14.75 33.39 20.35
C LEU A 468 13.70 33.42 21.46
N GLU A 469 12.71 34.29 21.31
CA GLU A 469 11.51 34.33 22.15
C GLU A 469 10.28 34.17 21.24
N ILE A 470 9.61 33.02 21.37
CA ILE A 470 8.47 32.65 20.52
C ILE A 470 7.17 32.78 21.32
N ASN A 471 6.29 33.64 20.86
CA ASN A 471 4.94 33.82 21.41
C ASN A 471 3.90 33.24 20.43
N THR A 472 2.86 32.58 20.94
CA THR A 472 1.73 32.09 20.15
C THR A 472 0.58 33.09 20.22
N VAL A 473 0.07 33.53 19.07
CA VAL A 473 -1.08 34.45 19.00
C VAL A 473 -2.19 33.80 18.19
N GLY A 474 -3.36 33.64 18.80
CA GLY A 474 -4.49 32.88 18.27
C GLY A 474 -5.29 33.54 17.14
N ALA A 475 -4.92 34.73 16.64
CA ALA A 475 -5.60 35.34 15.50
C ALA A 475 -4.78 36.42 14.78
N ALA A 476 -4.80 36.33 13.45
CA ALA A 476 -4.48 37.37 12.45
C ALA A 476 -3.06 37.95 12.45
N SER A 477 -2.08 37.13 12.05
CA SER A 477 -0.83 37.61 11.45
C SER A 477 -0.69 37.10 10.02
N ASP A 478 -0.31 37.99 9.09
CA ASP A 478 0.00 37.67 7.69
C ASP A 478 1.30 36.86 7.62
N THR A 479 1.19 35.54 7.79
CA THR A 479 2.34 34.64 7.64
C THR A 479 2.71 34.52 6.15
N PRO A 480 4.01 34.39 5.81
CA PRO A 480 4.47 34.18 4.44
C PRO A 480 3.78 32.98 3.75
N ALA A 481 3.45 31.92 4.51
CA ALA A 481 2.71 30.76 4.02
C ALA A 481 1.28 31.10 3.57
N ARG A 482 0.58 32.01 4.28
CA ARG A 482 -0.75 32.50 3.85
C ARG A 482 -0.68 33.38 2.62
N GLN A 483 0.34 34.24 2.52
CA GLN A 483 0.53 35.07 1.32
C GLN A 483 0.85 34.23 0.08
N GLN A 484 1.66 33.17 0.22
CA GLN A 484 1.94 32.25 -0.88
C GLN A 484 0.72 31.41 -1.29
N ARG A 485 -0.09 30.94 -0.32
CA ARG A 485 -1.35 30.23 -0.62
C ARG A 485 -2.35 31.15 -1.32
N ALA A 486 -2.57 32.36 -0.81
CA ALA A 486 -3.47 33.33 -1.44
C ALA A 486 -3.01 33.70 -2.87
N ALA A 487 -1.72 33.92 -3.09
CA ALA A 487 -1.18 34.21 -4.41
C ALA A 487 -1.27 33.01 -5.39
N ALA A 488 -1.22 31.76 -4.87
CA ALA A 488 -1.42 30.57 -5.68
C ALA A 488 -2.91 30.38 -6.04
N ASP A 489 -3.81 30.62 -5.08
CA ASP A 489 -5.26 30.55 -5.29
C ASP A 489 -5.73 31.60 -6.30
N ASP A 490 -5.23 32.84 -6.22
CA ASP A 490 -5.54 33.91 -7.17
C ASP A 490 -5.06 33.57 -8.60
N ARG A 491 -3.86 32.95 -8.74
CA ARG A 491 -3.36 32.49 -10.04
C ARG A 491 -4.23 31.39 -10.63
N MET A 492 -4.68 30.44 -9.80
CA MET A 492 -5.54 29.35 -10.24
C MET A 492 -6.94 29.85 -10.65
N GLN A 493 -7.49 30.83 -9.93
CA GLN A 493 -8.75 31.47 -10.30
C GLN A 493 -8.65 32.26 -11.60
N ASN A 494 -7.56 33.01 -11.79
CA ASN A 494 -7.31 33.72 -13.05
C ASN A 494 -7.14 32.76 -14.24
N ALA A 495 -6.44 31.64 -14.06
CA ALA A 495 -6.30 30.61 -15.08
C ALA A 495 -7.67 30.00 -15.47
N ARG A 496 -8.50 29.64 -14.48
CA ARG A 496 -9.86 29.14 -14.73
C ARG A 496 -10.72 30.16 -15.47
N ARG A 497 -10.68 31.43 -15.05
CA ARG A 497 -11.43 32.50 -15.68
C ARG A 497 -10.99 32.74 -17.12
N SER A 498 -9.70 32.68 -17.41
CA SER A 498 -9.17 32.83 -18.77
C SER A 498 -9.67 31.73 -19.73
N ILE A 499 -9.82 30.50 -19.23
CA ILE A 499 -10.29 29.34 -20.00
C ILE A 499 -11.80 29.42 -20.24
N ASP A 500 -12.58 29.88 -19.24
CA ASP A 500 -14.03 30.08 -19.39
C ASP A 500 -14.39 31.31 -20.25
N GLU A 501 -13.51 32.30 -20.33
CA GLU A 501 -13.66 33.50 -21.16
C GLU A 501 -13.08 33.35 -22.58
N ASP A 502 -12.41 32.23 -22.88
CA ASP A 502 -11.83 31.99 -24.21
C ASP A 502 -12.95 31.77 -25.26
N PRO A 503 -12.99 32.58 -26.33
CA PRO A 503 -14.02 32.50 -27.36
C PRO A 503 -14.03 31.17 -28.13
N ASN A 504 -12.89 30.47 -28.25
CA ASN A 504 -12.83 29.15 -28.88
C ASN A 504 -13.44 28.08 -27.98
N ILE A 505 -13.22 28.16 -26.67
CA ILE A 505 -13.77 27.20 -25.70
C ILE A 505 -15.28 27.40 -25.57
N ARG A 506 -15.77 28.65 -25.55
CA ARG A 506 -17.21 28.93 -25.62
C ARG A 506 -17.84 28.40 -26.91
N ALA A 507 -17.20 28.62 -28.06
CA ALA A 507 -17.67 28.05 -29.32
C ALA A 507 -17.71 26.52 -29.30
N MET A 508 -16.75 25.85 -28.65
CA MET A 508 -16.78 24.39 -28.48
C MET A 508 -17.88 23.91 -27.52
N ARG A 509 -18.17 24.66 -26.45
CA ARG A 509 -19.30 24.36 -25.54
C ARG A 509 -20.64 24.52 -26.25
N ASP A 510 -20.80 25.58 -27.04
CA ASP A 510 -22.07 25.89 -27.73
C ASP A 510 -22.33 24.98 -28.93
N VAL A 511 -21.29 24.60 -29.69
CA VAL A 511 -21.43 23.76 -30.89
C VAL A 511 -21.46 22.27 -30.56
N PHE A 512 -20.66 21.82 -29.57
CA PHE A 512 -20.45 20.39 -29.30
C PHE A 512 -20.94 19.92 -27.93
N GLY A 513 -21.50 20.81 -27.09
CA GLY A 513 -21.91 20.46 -25.72
C GLY A 513 -20.75 20.03 -24.82
N ALA A 514 -19.53 20.46 -25.15
CA ALA A 514 -18.32 20.09 -24.42
C ALA A 514 -18.34 20.66 -22.99
N THR A 515 -17.71 19.96 -22.04
CA THR A 515 -17.58 20.41 -20.64
C THR A 515 -16.11 20.43 -20.25
N VAL A 516 -15.62 21.57 -19.74
CA VAL A 516 -14.25 21.70 -19.26
C VAL A 516 -14.10 20.95 -17.94
N GLN A 517 -13.11 20.07 -17.82
CA GLN A 517 -12.80 19.37 -16.57
C GLN A 517 -12.05 20.32 -15.60
N PRO A 518 -12.67 20.72 -14.47
CA PRO A 518 -12.14 21.78 -13.58
C PRO A 518 -10.79 21.47 -12.91
N ASP A 519 -10.47 20.18 -12.80
CA ASP A 519 -9.26 19.66 -12.13
C ASP A 519 -8.06 19.55 -13.09
N SER A 520 -8.27 19.74 -14.39
CA SER A 520 -7.21 19.70 -15.41
C SER A 520 -6.55 21.06 -15.68
N VAL A 521 -7.13 22.14 -15.13
CA VAL A 521 -6.64 23.52 -15.33
C VAL A 521 -5.39 23.75 -14.49
N ARG A 522 -4.25 23.96 -15.17
CA ARG A 522 -3.00 24.36 -14.53
C ARG A 522 -2.63 25.78 -14.94
N PRO A 523 -2.26 26.67 -13.99
CA PRO A 523 -1.75 27.99 -14.34
C PRO A 523 -0.43 27.85 -15.12
N SER A 524 -0.26 28.63 -16.19
CA SER A 524 1.04 28.76 -16.87
C SER A 524 2.04 29.44 -15.93
N GLU A 525 3.26 28.92 -15.85
CA GLU A 525 4.33 29.41 -14.95
C GLU A 525 4.65 30.89 -15.10
#